data_AF-A0A7S9HEQ9-F1
#
_entry.id   AF-A0A7S9HEQ9-F1
#
_cell.length_a   1.000
_cell.length_b   1.000
_cell.length_c   1.000
_cell.angle_alpha   90.00
_cell.angle_beta   90.00
_cell.angle_gamma   90.00
#
_symmetry.space_group_name_H-M   'P 1'
#
loop_
_entity.id
_entity.type
_entity.pdbx_description
1 polymer ?
#
loop_
_entity_poly.entity_id
_entity_poly.type
_entity_poly.pdbx_seq_one_letter_code
_entity_poly.pdbx_strand_id
1 'polypeptide(L)'
;MEYARFNNVESKPGVGFPNDWEKKWKGGWIRKINGKLQPRMGNRAMLLGKIFANPHLPGIDDYYEPFDYDYQNLHNAPESKHQPIARPRSLITGQRMDKITSGPNWEEILGGEFEKRAKDQNFDNMQKAMYGQFENTFMMYLPRLCEHCLNPACVATCPSGAIYKREEDGIVLIDRTSAAAGGCVSPAVRTRRSISTGRAGNPRNASSATRVLNPGCRRCAPKPAWAVSVISASCYTTRTRLKTPPAPRTRKICISVSWTCSSIPTIRK
;
A
#
# COMPACT_ATOMS: atom_id res chain seq x y z
N MET A 1 9.03 -15.98 -0.89
CA MET A 1 8.18 -14.76 -0.78
C MET A 1 7.74 -14.24 -2.15
N GLU A 2 7.66 -15.10 -3.15
CA GLU A 2 7.70 -14.75 -4.57
C GLU A 2 6.34 -14.23 -5.08
N TYR A 3 5.26 -14.61 -4.39
CA TYR A 3 3.90 -14.15 -4.68
C TYR A 3 3.57 -12.76 -4.07
N ALA A 4 4.45 -12.23 -3.23
CA ALA A 4 4.13 -11.07 -2.41
C ALA A 4 4.60 -9.76 -3.02
N ARG A 5 3.70 -8.77 -3.05
CA ARG A 5 3.99 -7.41 -3.50
C ARG A 5 3.72 -6.44 -2.36
N PHE A 6 4.78 -6.05 -1.63
CA PHE A 6 4.65 -5.09 -0.51
C PHE A 6 4.39 -3.66 -0.95
N ASN A 7 4.96 -3.33 -2.10
CA ASN A 7 4.63 -2.17 -2.89
C ASN A 7 4.02 -2.70 -4.19
N ASN A 8 2.78 -2.36 -4.45
CA ASN A 8 2.07 -2.77 -5.64
C ASN A 8 1.38 -1.57 -6.28
N VAL A 9 1.21 -1.61 -7.59
CA VAL A 9 0.49 -0.59 -8.35
C VAL A 9 -0.65 -1.29 -9.05
N GLU A 10 -1.85 -0.74 -8.91
CA GLU A 10 -3.07 -1.27 -9.52
C GLU A 10 -3.60 -0.28 -10.55
N SER A 11 -4.13 -0.78 -11.67
CA SER A 11 -4.94 0.03 -12.57
C SER A 11 -6.39 0.07 -12.05
N LYS A 12 -6.94 1.27 -11.99
CA LYS A 12 -8.33 1.52 -11.61
C LYS A 12 -9.10 2.06 -12.82
N PRO A 13 -10.36 1.63 -13.06
CA PRO A 13 -11.13 0.71 -12.22
C PRO A 13 -10.70 -0.77 -12.36
N GLY A 14 -10.68 -1.49 -11.23
CA GLY A 14 -10.24 -2.88 -11.13
C GLY A 14 -10.40 -3.46 -9.71
N VAL A 15 -10.40 -4.79 -9.59
CA VAL A 15 -10.54 -5.51 -8.31
C VAL A 15 -9.25 -5.50 -7.47
N GLY A 16 -8.10 -5.25 -8.10
CA GLY A 16 -6.83 -4.99 -7.44
C GLY A 16 -6.13 -6.25 -6.89
N PHE A 17 -5.18 -6.04 -5.98
CA PHE A 17 -4.31 -7.09 -5.47
C PHE A 17 -4.23 -7.13 -3.93
N PRO A 18 -4.59 -8.24 -3.27
CA PRO A 18 -5.30 -9.42 -3.82
C PRO A 18 -6.66 -9.04 -4.40
N ASN A 19 -7.26 -9.95 -5.17
CA ASN A 19 -8.55 -9.73 -5.79
C ASN A 19 -9.61 -9.31 -4.74
N ASP A 20 -10.33 -8.23 -5.04
CA ASP A 20 -11.44 -7.66 -4.24
C ASP A 20 -11.04 -7.29 -2.80
N TRP A 21 -9.81 -6.74 -2.65
CA TRP A 21 -9.25 -6.47 -1.32
C TRP A 21 -10.01 -5.42 -0.51
N GLU A 22 -10.73 -4.51 -1.19
CA GLU A 22 -11.50 -3.43 -0.57
C GLU A 22 -12.74 -3.94 0.19
N LYS A 23 -13.32 -5.08 -0.24
CA LYS A 23 -14.56 -5.63 0.33
C LYS A 23 -14.36 -6.90 1.15
N LYS A 24 -13.63 -7.86 0.58
CA LYS A 24 -13.74 -9.29 0.93
C LYS A 24 -13.15 -9.62 2.29
N TRP A 25 -12.06 -8.97 2.68
CA TRP A 25 -11.18 -9.46 3.76
C TRP A 25 -11.48 -8.93 5.17
N LYS A 26 -12.66 -8.34 5.43
CA LYS A 26 -13.08 -7.89 6.78
C LYS A 26 -12.00 -7.12 7.57
N GLY A 27 -11.18 -6.32 6.88
CA GLY A 27 -10.14 -5.51 7.49
C GLY A 27 -10.68 -4.27 8.23
N GLY A 28 -9.82 -3.62 9.00
CA GLY A 28 -10.11 -2.35 9.66
C GLY A 28 -10.99 -2.44 10.91
N TRP A 29 -11.57 -1.30 11.26
CA TRP A 29 -12.37 -1.10 12.46
C TRP A 29 -13.85 -0.92 12.11
N ILE A 30 -14.72 -1.22 13.07
CA ILE A 30 -16.13 -0.85 13.09
C ILE A 30 -16.41 -0.05 14.36
N ARG A 31 -17.29 0.97 14.25
CA ARG A 31 -17.80 1.72 15.40
C ARG A 31 -19.12 1.08 15.83
N LYS A 32 -19.17 0.58 17.07
CA LYS A 32 -20.40 0.04 17.65
C LYS A 32 -21.39 1.16 17.98
N ILE A 33 -22.65 0.79 18.19
CA ILE A 33 -23.72 1.69 18.63
C ILE A 33 -23.33 2.41 19.93
N ASN A 34 -22.66 1.72 20.85
CA ASN A 34 -22.14 2.30 22.10
C ASN A 34 -20.91 3.21 21.93
N GLY A 35 -20.55 3.57 20.69
CA GLY A 35 -19.43 4.45 20.36
C GLY A 35 -18.04 3.79 20.43
N LYS A 36 -17.90 2.58 20.98
CA LYS A 36 -16.61 1.90 21.07
C LYS A 36 -16.16 1.31 19.74
N LEU A 37 -14.86 1.35 19.48
CA LEU A 37 -14.26 0.69 18.32
C LEU A 37 -14.09 -0.80 18.57
N GLN A 38 -14.30 -1.60 17.53
CA GLN A 38 -13.98 -3.03 17.50
C GLN A 38 -13.38 -3.39 16.14
N PRO A 39 -12.41 -4.31 16.06
CA PRO A 39 -11.99 -4.85 14.78
C PRO A 39 -13.17 -5.45 14.02
N ARG A 40 -13.24 -5.23 12.70
CA ARG A 40 -14.31 -5.78 11.85
C ARG A 40 -14.36 -7.31 11.87
N MET A 41 -13.21 -7.95 12.14
CA MET A 41 -13.11 -9.40 12.28
C MET A 41 -13.78 -9.98 13.54
N GLY A 42 -14.02 -9.15 14.57
CA GLY A 42 -14.61 -9.56 15.84
C GLY A 42 -13.90 -8.96 17.06
N ASN A 43 -14.47 -9.20 18.24
CA ASN A 43 -13.81 -8.93 19.52
C ASN A 43 -12.70 -9.96 19.81
N ARG A 44 -11.99 -9.83 20.94
CA ARG A 44 -10.91 -10.74 21.34
C ARG A 44 -11.35 -12.21 21.35
N ALA A 45 -12.49 -12.54 21.97
CA ALA A 45 -12.99 -13.91 22.03
C ALA A 45 -13.33 -14.49 20.65
N MET A 46 -14.01 -13.71 19.79
CA MET A 46 -14.33 -14.12 18.42
C MET A 46 -13.08 -14.32 17.56
N LEU A 47 -12.03 -13.51 17.77
CA LEU A 47 -10.75 -13.66 17.08
C LEU A 47 -10.03 -14.94 17.52
N LEU A 48 -10.01 -15.23 18.82
CA LEU A 48 -9.42 -16.46 19.37
C LEU A 48 -10.13 -17.71 18.82
N GLY A 49 -11.46 -17.68 18.72
CA GLY A 49 -12.24 -18.77 18.12
C GLY A 49 -11.94 -19.03 16.63
N LYS A 50 -11.32 -18.07 15.93
CA LYS A 50 -10.95 -18.17 14.50
C LYS A 50 -9.46 -18.48 14.28
N ILE A 51 -8.69 -18.80 15.32
CA ILE A 51 -7.24 -19.04 15.21
C ILE A 51 -6.93 -20.25 14.32
N PHE A 52 -7.64 -21.37 14.52
CA PHE A 52 -7.32 -22.63 13.84
C PHE A 52 -7.67 -22.59 12.35
N ALA A 53 -8.77 -21.94 11.99
CA ALA A 53 -9.20 -21.75 10.62
C ALA A 53 -9.86 -20.38 10.49
N ASN A 54 -9.12 -19.40 9.95
CA ASN A 54 -9.71 -18.09 9.67
C ASN A 54 -10.48 -18.13 8.34
N PRO A 55 -11.81 -17.95 8.34
CA PRO A 55 -12.62 -17.98 7.12
C PRO A 55 -12.42 -16.75 6.22
N HIS A 56 -11.81 -15.69 6.73
CA HIS A 56 -11.57 -14.44 5.99
C HIS A 56 -10.13 -14.30 5.54
N LEU A 57 -9.44 -15.41 5.39
CA LEU A 57 -8.07 -15.44 4.96
C LEU A 57 -7.99 -15.55 3.43
N PRO A 58 -7.26 -14.65 2.74
CA PRO A 58 -7.01 -14.82 1.32
C PRO A 58 -6.15 -16.06 1.07
N GLY A 59 -6.64 -16.92 0.18
CA GLY A 59 -5.91 -18.06 -0.36
C GLY A 59 -4.88 -17.61 -1.38
N ILE A 60 -4.09 -18.55 -1.90
CA ILE A 60 -3.06 -18.21 -2.89
C ILE A 60 -3.66 -17.75 -4.23
N ASP A 61 -4.80 -18.32 -4.61
CA ASP A 61 -5.53 -18.00 -5.84
C ASP A 61 -6.14 -16.59 -5.82
N ASP A 62 -6.36 -16.01 -4.62
CA ASP A 62 -6.76 -14.61 -4.48
C ASP A 62 -5.61 -13.65 -4.84
N TYR A 63 -4.36 -14.10 -4.80
CA TYR A 63 -3.19 -13.37 -5.31
C TYR A 63 -2.89 -13.84 -6.73
N TYR A 64 -2.14 -14.94 -6.83
CA TYR A 64 -1.77 -15.69 -8.03
C TYR A 64 -0.87 -16.85 -7.59
N GLU A 65 -0.85 -17.91 -8.39
CA GLU A 65 0.18 -18.94 -8.28
C GLU A 65 1.51 -18.36 -8.84
N PRO A 66 2.56 -18.19 -8.01
CA PRO A 66 3.85 -17.70 -8.48
C PRO A 66 4.44 -18.71 -9.47
N PHE A 67 4.92 -18.19 -10.59
CA PHE A 67 5.45 -18.99 -11.69
C PHE A 67 6.84 -18.49 -12.10
N ASP A 68 7.59 -19.40 -12.70
CA ASP A 68 8.86 -19.14 -13.38
C ASP A 68 8.85 -19.87 -14.74
N TYR A 69 9.89 -19.72 -15.54
CA TYR A 69 9.99 -20.36 -16.85
C TYR A 69 11.18 -21.32 -16.90
N ASP A 70 11.01 -22.40 -17.64
CA ASP A 70 12.09 -23.34 -17.92
C ASP A 70 13.04 -22.80 -19.00
N TYR A 71 13.82 -21.78 -18.63
CA TYR A 71 14.77 -21.12 -19.53
C TYR A 71 15.88 -22.07 -20.00
N GLN A 72 16.24 -23.08 -19.21
CA GLN A 72 17.29 -24.04 -19.55
C GLN A 72 16.93 -24.89 -20.77
N ASN A 73 15.63 -25.08 -21.04
CA ASN A 73 15.17 -25.72 -22.27
C ASN A 73 15.61 -24.95 -23.53
N LEU A 74 15.85 -23.64 -23.46
CA LEU A 74 16.34 -22.86 -24.61
C LEU A 74 17.83 -23.12 -24.91
N HIS A 75 18.60 -23.58 -23.92
CA HIS A 75 20.03 -23.81 -24.05
C HIS A 75 20.38 -25.28 -24.30
N ASN A 76 19.62 -26.18 -23.67
CA ASN A 76 19.98 -27.59 -23.57
C ASN A 76 19.05 -28.51 -24.39
N ALA A 77 18.07 -27.94 -25.11
CA ALA A 77 17.16 -28.76 -25.90
C ALA A 77 17.93 -29.55 -26.99
N PRO A 78 17.66 -30.85 -27.12
CA PRO A 78 18.22 -31.64 -28.21
C PRO A 78 17.65 -31.17 -29.55
N GLU A 79 18.33 -31.57 -30.63
CA GLU A 79 17.84 -31.31 -31.98
C GLU A 79 16.42 -31.86 -32.17
N SER A 80 15.54 -31.00 -32.68
CA SER A 80 14.10 -31.23 -32.74
C SER A 80 13.54 -30.53 -33.98
N LYS A 81 12.46 -31.09 -34.54
CA LYS A 81 11.73 -30.45 -35.66
C LYS A 81 11.04 -29.14 -35.26
N HIS A 82 10.83 -28.93 -33.96
CA HIS A 82 10.13 -27.76 -33.42
C HIS A 82 11.08 -26.91 -32.58
N GLN A 83 10.87 -25.60 -32.65
CA GLN A 83 11.64 -24.64 -31.87
C GLN A 83 11.43 -24.89 -30.36
N PRO A 84 12.50 -24.96 -29.56
CA PRO A 84 12.38 -25.08 -28.11
C PRO A 84 11.79 -23.79 -27.52
N ILE A 85 10.96 -23.93 -26.48
CA ILE A 85 10.34 -22.80 -25.79
C ILE A 85 10.44 -22.96 -24.28
N ALA A 86 10.61 -21.86 -23.56
CA ALA A 86 10.59 -21.85 -22.10
C ALA A 86 9.12 -21.85 -21.62
N ARG A 87 8.63 -22.99 -21.15
CA ARG A 87 7.25 -23.12 -20.64
C ARG A 87 7.16 -22.76 -19.15
N PRO A 88 5.99 -22.27 -18.69
CA PRO A 88 5.82 -21.88 -17.30
C PRO A 88 5.82 -23.10 -16.37
N ARG A 89 6.36 -22.90 -15.17
CA ARG A 89 6.46 -23.86 -14.08
C ARG A 89 6.03 -23.18 -12.78
N SER A 90 5.25 -23.89 -11.98
CA SER A 90 4.82 -23.41 -10.67
C SER A 90 6.00 -23.35 -9.69
N LEU A 91 6.14 -22.24 -8.98
CA LEU A 91 7.08 -22.12 -7.86
C LEU A 91 6.55 -22.76 -6.58
N ILE A 92 5.27 -23.16 -6.53
CA ILE A 92 4.68 -23.88 -5.41
C ILE A 92 4.90 -25.38 -5.56
N THR A 93 4.46 -25.95 -6.69
CA THR A 93 4.45 -27.39 -6.91
C THR A 93 5.69 -27.87 -7.67
N GLY A 94 6.39 -26.98 -8.36
CA GLY A 94 7.43 -27.36 -9.31
C GLY A 94 6.89 -28.04 -10.56
N GLN A 95 5.57 -28.15 -10.74
CA GLN A 95 5.00 -28.79 -11.92
C GLN A 95 4.90 -27.82 -13.08
N ARG A 96 4.86 -28.36 -14.29
CA ARG A 96 4.61 -27.58 -15.50
C ARG A 96 3.19 -27.02 -15.45
N MET A 97 3.04 -25.74 -15.80
CA MET A 97 1.74 -25.12 -15.95
C MET A 97 1.30 -25.19 -17.40
N ASP A 98 0.03 -25.50 -17.63
CA ASP A 98 -0.54 -25.47 -18.99
C ASP A 98 -0.74 -24.04 -19.46
N LYS A 99 -1.24 -23.17 -18.57
CA LYS A 99 -1.45 -21.75 -18.85
C LYS A 99 -1.36 -20.94 -17.56
N ILE A 100 -0.75 -19.76 -17.65
CA ILE A 100 -0.84 -18.74 -16.60
C ILE A 100 -2.18 -18.04 -16.73
N THR A 101 -2.98 -18.04 -15.66
CA THR A 101 -4.36 -17.52 -15.67
C THR A 101 -4.56 -16.28 -14.80
N SER A 102 -3.58 -15.95 -13.96
CA SER A 102 -3.61 -14.79 -13.04
C SER A 102 -2.20 -14.29 -12.76
N GLY A 103 -2.11 -13.03 -12.31
CA GLY A 103 -0.88 -12.38 -11.91
C GLY A 103 -1.17 -11.16 -11.04
N PRO A 104 -0.15 -10.61 -10.36
CA PRO A 104 -0.33 -9.52 -9.39
C PRO A 104 -0.75 -8.18 -10.00
N ASN A 105 -0.73 -8.08 -11.34
CA ASN A 105 -1.09 -6.89 -12.10
C ASN A 105 -1.87 -7.30 -13.38
N TRP A 106 -2.79 -8.25 -13.25
CA TRP A 106 -3.52 -8.84 -14.37
C TRP A 106 -4.46 -7.85 -15.09
N GLU A 107 -4.92 -6.82 -14.39
CA GLU A 107 -5.85 -5.79 -14.88
C GLU A 107 -5.12 -4.54 -15.42
N GLU A 108 -3.81 -4.61 -15.68
CA GLU A 108 -3.01 -3.48 -16.13
C GLU A 108 -3.50 -2.92 -17.47
N ILE A 109 -3.46 -1.58 -17.60
CA ILE A 109 -3.95 -0.82 -18.77
C ILE A 109 -5.35 -1.30 -19.18
N LEU A 110 -6.25 -1.42 -18.19
CA LEU A 110 -7.64 -1.86 -18.38
C LEU A 110 -7.78 -3.27 -18.97
N GLY A 111 -6.81 -4.15 -18.70
CA GLY A 111 -6.82 -5.54 -19.11
C GLY A 111 -8.08 -6.28 -18.66
N GLY A 112 -8.80 -6.87 -19.62
CA GLY A 112 -10.06 -7.57 -19.41
C GLY A 112 -11.31 -6.74 -19.66
N GLU A 113 -12.45 -7.42 -19.77
CA GLU A 113 -13.76 -6.82 -20.03
C GLU A 113 -14.15 -5.78 -18.96
N PHE A 114 -14.81 -4.70 -19.38
CA PHE A 114 -15.29 -3.67 -18.46
C PHE A 114 -16.22 -4.25 -17.39
N GLU A 115 -17.09 -5.23 -17.71
CA GLU A 115 -17.99 -5.85 -16.74
C GLU A 115 -17.26 -6.50 -15.55
N LYS A 116 -16.07 -7.08 -15.81
CA LYS A 116 -15.24 -7.70 -14.76
C LYS A 116 -14.58 -6.63 -13.90
N ARG A 117 -13.99 -5.61 -14.54
CA ARG A 117 -13.32 -4.48 -13.86
C ARG A 117 -14.30 -3.58 -13.11
N ALA A 118 -15.51 -3.41 -13.61
CA ALA A 118 -16.58 -2.61 -13.02
C ALA A 118 -17.15 -3.22 -11.72
N LYS A 119 -16.65 -4.39 -11.29
CA LYS A 119 -16.88 -4.94 -9.94
C LYS A 119 -16.04 -4.24 -8.86
N ASP A 120 -15.15 -3.33 -9.26
CA ASP A 120 -14.47 -2.41 -8.36
C ASP A 120 -15.44 -1.79 -7.34
N GLN A 121 -15.10 -1.91 -6.05
CA GLN A 121 -15.89 -1.35 -4.95
C GLN A 121 -16.12 0.15 -5.07
N ASN A 122 -15.19 0.87 -5.70
CA ASN A 122 -15.33 2.30 -5.87
C ASN A 122 -16.51 2.68 -6.79
N PHE A 123 -17.10 1.72 -7.53
CA PHE A 123 -18.30 1.92 -8.35
C PHE A 123 -19.65 1.64 -7.66
N ASP A 124 -19.70 1.18 -6.41
CA ASP A 124 -20.94 0.69 -5.76
C ASP A 124 -22.11 1.69 -5.77
N ASN A 125 -21.84 3.00 -5.81
CA ASN A 125 -22.86 4.07 -5.82
C ASN A 125 -22.78 4.97 -7.06
N MET A 126 -22.29 4.45 -8.18
CA MET A 126 -22.12 5.21 -9.43
C MET A 126 -22.82 4.54 -10.62
N GLN A 127 -23.40 5.35 -11.50
CA GLN A 127 -23.90 4.90 -12.80
C GLN A 127 -22.72 4.60 -13.73
N LYS A 128 -22.27 3.36 -13.72
CA LYS A 128 -21.02 2.95 -14.40
C LYS A 128 -21.14 2.64 -15.90
N ALA A 129 -22.36 2.56 -16.44
CA ALA A 129 -22.59 2.15 -17.84
C ALA A 129 -21.89 3.06 -18.86
N MET A 130 -21.86 4.38 -18.61
CA MET A 130 -21.21 5.35 -19.48
C MET A 130 -19.71 5.06 -19.65
N TYR A 131 -19.03 4.62 -18.58
CA TYR A 131 -17.59 4.34 -18.60
C TYR A 131 -17.20 3.03 -19.29
N GLY A 132 -18.19 2.25 -19.75
CA GLY A 132 -17.97 1.11 -20.64
C GLY A 132 -17.86 1.50 -22.11
N GLN A 133 -18.20 2.75 -22.46
CA GLN A 133 -18.06 3.28 -23.82
C GLN A 133 -16.62 3.69 -24.09
N PHE A 134 -16.16 3.46 -25.31
CA PHE A 134 -14.77 3.73 -25.71
C PHE A 134 -14.38 5.19 -25.46
N GLU A 135 -15.25 6.13 -25.82
CA GLU A 135 -15.04 7.58 -25.72
C GLU A 135 -14.93 8.06 -24.27
N ASN A 136 -15.54 7.33 -23.34
CA ASN A 136 -15.59 7.65 -21.92
C ASN A 136 -14.65 6.76 -21.09
N THR A 137 -13.71 6.08 -21.76
CA THR A 137 -12.72 5.23 -21.10
C THR A 137 -11.81 6.09 -20.23
N PHE A 138 -11.69 5.72 -18.95
CA PHE A 138 -10.73 6.33 -18.04
C PHE A 138 -9.91 5.26 -17.33
N MET A 139 -8.69 5.62 -16.96
CA MET A 139 -7.84 4.81 -16.11
C MET A 139 -7.01 5.68 -15.18
N MET A 140 -6.73 5.16 -13.99
CA MET A 140 -5.77 5.76 -13.07
C MET A 140 -4.90 4.68 -12.44
N TYR A 141 -3.69 5.06 -12.04
CA TYR A 141 -2.80 4.18 -11.29
C TYR A 141 -2.95 4.44 -9.79
N LEU A 142 -3.12 3.37 -9.03
CA LEU A 142 -3.19 3.40 -7.58
C LEU A 142 -1.98 2.65 -6.99
N PRO A 143 -0.87 3.35 -6.71
CA PRO A 143 0.24 2.78 -5.97
C PRO A 143 -0.14 2.61 -4.49
N ARG A 144 0.09 1.43 -3.91
CA ARG A 144 -0.23 1.12 -2.51
C ARG A 144 0.93 0.46 -1.78
N LEU A 145 1.08 0.82 -0.51
CA LEU A 145 2.05 0.25 0.41
C LEU A 145 1.46 0.11 1.82
N CYS A 146 2.28 -0.11 2.84
CA CYS A 146 1.78 -0.17 4.22
C CYS A 146 1.58 1.26 4.74
N GLU A 147 0.35 1.59 5.13
CA GLU A 147 0.01 2.94 5.62
C GLU A 147 0.60 3.26 7.00
N HIS A 148 1.25 2.31 7.68
CA HIS A 148 1.81 2.46 9.03
C HIS A 148 0.88 3.26 9.98
N CYS A 149 -0.39 2.86 10.01
CA CYS A 149 -1.48 3.63 10.62
C CYS A 149 -1.20 4.04 12.07
N LEU A 150 -1.79 5.16 12.51
CA LEU A 150 -1.77 5.57 13.92
C LEU A 150 -2.53 4.58 14.81
N ASN A 151 -3.70 4.10 14.36
CA ASN A 151 -4.49 3.07 15.02
C ASN A 151 -4.52 1.78 14.18
N PRO A 152 -3.42 1.00 14.18
CA PRO A 152 -3.26 -0.15 13.30
C PRO A 152 -4.17 -1.31 13.71
N ALA A 153 -5.13 -1.67 12.86
CA ALA A 153 -6.00 -2.82 13.08
C ALA A 153 -5.21 -4.14 13.13
N CYS A 154 -4.09 -4.25 12.41
CA CYS A 154 -3.21 -5.42 12.43
C CYS A 154 -2.62 -5.69 13.82
N VAL A 155 -2.16 -4.67 14.53
CA VAL A 155 -1.68 -4.78 15.93
C VAL A 155 -2.79 -5.26 16.84
N ALA A 156 -3.97 -4.64 16.76
CA ALA A 156 -5.12 -5.00 17.60
C ALA A 156 -5.66 -6.42 17.41
N THR A 157 -5.30 -7.07 16.30
CA THR A 157 -5.87 -8.36 15.89
C THR A 157 -4.85 -9.48 15.86
N CYS A 158 -3.63 -9.24 16.35
CA CYS A 158 -2.63 -10.29 16.56
C CYS A 158 -2.66 -10.80 18.02
N PRO A 159 -3.23 -12.00 18.27
CA PRO A 159 -3.21 -12.66 19.58
C PRO A 159 -1.84 -12.77 20.25
N SER A 160 -0.76 -13.01 19.49
CA SER A 160 0.57 -13.17 20.08
C SER A 160 1.26 -11.86 20.45
N GLY A 161 0.70 -10.70 20.09
CA GLY A 161 1.36 -9.40 20.32
C GLY A 161 2.63 -9.19 19.49
N ALA A 162 2.90 -10.04 18.50
CA ALA A 162 4.13 -9.97 17.68
C ALA A 162 4.19 -8.76 16.73
N ILE A 163 3.15 -7.93 16.67
CA ILE A 163 3.09 -6.74 15.82
C ILE A 163 3.09 -5.52 16.72
N TYR A 164 3.99 -4.60 16.47
CA TYR A 164 4.14 -3.38 17.25
C TYR A 164 4.42 -2.19 16.35
N LYS A 165 4.14 -0.99 16.86
CA LYS A 165 4.48 0.29 16.24
C LYS A 165 5.66 0.87 17.01
N ARG A 166 6.74 1.19 16.31
CA ARG A 166 7.90 1.87 16.90
C ARG A 166 7.53 3.29 17.28
N GLU A 167 8.00 3.73 18.45
CA GLU A 167 7.66 5.04 19.00
C GLU A 167 8.44 6.16 18.31
N GLU A 168 9.69 5.89 17.92
CA GLU A 168 10.62 6.87 17.39
C GLU A 168 10.26 7.38 15.98
N ASP A 169 9.63 6.53 15.15
CA ASP A 169 9.32 6.86 13.76
C ASP A 169 7.93 6.41 13.29
N GLY A 170 7.14 5.78 14.19
CA GLY A 170 5.78 5.35 13.89
C GLY A 170 5.68 4.17 12.92
N ILE A 171 6.79 3.50 12.58
CA ILE A 171 6.77 2.36 11.66
C ILE A 171 6.22 1.13 12.38
N VAL A 172 5.24 0.49 11.74
CA VAL A 172 4.64 -0.78 12.20
C VAL A 172 5.44 -1.96 11.66
N LEU A 173 5.92 -2.82 12.55
CA LEU A 173 6.74 -3.99 12.24
C LEU A 173 6.11 -5.27 12.79
N ILE A 174 6.54 -6.41 12.24
CA ILE A 174 6.18 -7.74 12.71
C ILE A 174 7.46 -8.44 13.18
N ASP A 175 7.52 -8.83 14.45
CA ASP A 175 8.61 -9.65 14.98
C ASP A 175 8.52 -11.08 14.44
N ARG A 176 9.55 -11.49 13.71
CA ARG A 176 9.62 -12.81 13.07
C ARG A 176 9.69 -13.95 14.08
N THR A 177 10.37 -13.74 15.21
CA THR A 177 10.59 -14.78 16.22
C THR A 177 9.29 -15.07 16.96
N SER A 178 8.58 -14.02 17.38
CA SER A 178 7.31 -14.13 18.11
C SER A 178 6.11 -14.44 17.19
N ALA A 179 6.15 -14.10 15.90
CA ALA A 179 5.06 -14.37 14.95
C ALA A 179 5.02 -15.80 14.42
N ALA A 180 6.14 -16.54 14.48
CA ALA A 180 6.24 -17.94 14.08
C ALA A 180 5.44 -18.89 14.99
N ALA A 181 5.18 -18.49 16.24
CA ALA A 181 4.30 -19.19 17.19
C ALA A 181 2.79 -19.09 16.83
N GLY A 182 2.45 -18.85 15.55
CA GLY A 182 1.11 -19.05 15.00
C GLY A 182 0.09 -17.91 15.21
N GLY A 183 0.36 -16.93 16.07
CA GLY A 183 -0.71 -16.12 16.68
C GLY A 183 -1.43 -15.06 15.84
N CYS A 184 -0.90 -14.52 14.75
CA CYS A 184 -1.60 -13.41 14.08
C CYS A 184 -2.67 -13.89 13.08
N VAL A 185 -3.92 -13.50 13.30
CA VAL A 185 -5.11 -14.00 12.59
C VAL A 185 -5.53 -13.09 11.43
N SER A 186 -5.04 -11.85 11.35
CA SER A 186 -5.58 -10.85 10.44
C SER A 186 -5.23 -11.10 8.96
N PRO A 187 -6.15 -10.88 8.02
CA PRO A 187 -5.85 -10.94 6.59
C PRO A 187 -4.92 -9.82 6.15
N ALA A 188 -4.97 -8.63 6.78
CA ALA A 188 -3.95 -7.57 6.64
C ALA A 188 -2.55 -8.02 7.09
N VAL A 189 -2.50 -9.02 7.99
CA VAL A 189 -1.28 -9.65 8.47
C VAL A 189 -0.88 -10.84 7.59
N ARG A 190 -1.80 -11.54 6.90
CA ARG A 190 -1.42 -12.62 5.97
C ARG A 190 -1.09 -12.17 4.54
N THR A 191 -1.78 -11.15 4.03
CA THR A 191 -1.37 -10.38 2.82
C THR A 191 0.01 -9.79 2.94
N ARG A 192 0.45 -9.51 4.17
CA ARG A 192 1.79 -8.99 4.46
C ARG A 192 2.67 -9.95 5.30
N ARG A 193 2.24 -11.20 5.61
CA ARG A 193 3.06 -12.24 6.34
C ARG A 193 4.09 -12.88 5.44
N SER A 194 3.97 -12.67 4.14
CA SER A 194 5.01 -12.94 3.18
C SER A 194 6.31 -12.19 3.47
N ILE A 195 6.46 -11.53 4.63
CA ILE A 195 7.71 -11.02 5.22
C ILE A 195 8.76 -12.11 5.46
N SER A 196 8.47 -13.42 5.43
CA SER A 196 9.59 -14.35 5.70
C SER A 196 9.59 -15.83 5.29
N THR A 197 8.72 -16.33 4.41
CA THR A 197 8.80 -17.75 3.98
C THR A 197 9.91 -18.06 2.96
N GLY A 198 10.83 -17.13 2.72
CA GLY A 198 12.05 -17.41 1.95
C GLY A 198 13.14 -18.04 2.82
N ARG A 199 13.62 -19.22 2.40
CA ARG A 199 14.90 -19.82 2.83
C ARG A 199 16.01 -18.77 2.77
N ALA A 200 16.95 -18.85 3.71
CA ALA A 200 18.10 -17.97 3.92
C ALA A 200 18.63 -17.29 2.64
N GLY A 201 18.22 -16.03 2.45
CA GLY A 201 18.80 -15.12 1.47
C GLY A 201 19.05 -13.79 2.17
N ASN A 202 20.30 -13.59 2.60
CA ASN A 202 20.97 -12.32 2.91
C ASN A 202 20.10 -11.21 3.57
N PRO A 203 20.33 -10.84 4.86
CA PRO A 203 19.51 -9.88 5.62
C PRO A 203 19.48 -8.42 5.10
N ARG A 204 20.01 -8.15 3.91
CA ARG A 204 20.07 -6.81 3.31
C ARG A 204 18.70 -6.26 2.89
N ASN A 205 17.70 -7.09 2.62
CA ASN A 205 16.43 -6.62 2.06
C ASN A 205 15.36 -6.25 3.11
N ALA A 206 15.49 -6.72 4.35
CA ALA A 206 14.65 -6.26 5.48
C ALA A 206 15.25 -5.02 6.19
N SER A 207 16.54 -4.74 5.95
CA SER A 207 17.29 -3.66 6.59
C SER A 207 17.09 -2.28 5.93
N SER A 208 16.32 -2.19 4.85
CA SER A 208 15.97 -0.91 4.21
C SER A 208 15.00 -0.06 5.06
N ALA A 209 14.47 -0.60 6.16
CA ALA A 209 13.71 0.17 7.14
C ALA A 209 14.57 0.89 8.20
N THR A 210 15.83 0.47 8.40
CA THR A 210 16.64 0.94 9.55
C THR A 210 17.86 1.79 9.16
N ARG A 211 18.26 1.84 7.87
CA ARG A 211 19.16 2.88 7.37
C ARG A 211 18.35 4.08 6.88
N VAL A 212 18.07 5.00 7.82
CA VAL A 212 17.88 6.44 7.61
C VAL A 212 17.01 6.80 6.39
N LEU A 213 15.70 6.97 6.61
CA LEU A 213 14.80 7.80 5.77
C LEU A 213 14.94 7.64 4.24
N ASN A 214 15.09 6.42 3.74
CA ASN A 214 15.05 6.20 2.29
C ASN A 214 14.28 4.92 1.95
N PRO A 215 12.94 4.96 1.96
CA PRO A 215 12.15 3.85 1.44
C PRO A 215 12.58 3.60 -0.01
N GLY A 216 13.01 2.37 -0.33
CA GLY A 216 13.60 2.00 -1.63
C GLY A 216 12.72 2.37 -2.84
N CYS A 217 11.41 2.57 -2.63
CA CYS A 217 10.50 3.06 -3.66
C CYS A 217 10.81 4.49 -4.13
N ARG A 218 11.28 5.40 -3.27
CA ARG A 218 11.52 6.80 -3.65
C ARG A 218 12.70 6.93 -4.59
N ARG A 219 13.81 6.23 -4.31
CA ARG A 219 15.05 6.34 -5.09
C ARG A 219 14.92 5.74 -6.49
N CYS A 220 14.01 4.79 -6.66
CA CYS A 220 13.77 4.09 -7.92
C CYS A 220 12.55 4.63 -8.69
N ALA A 221 11.75 5.54 -8.13
CA ALA A 221 10.60 6.10 -8.81
C ALA A 221 11.08 7.04 -9.95
N PRO A 222 10.78 6.73 -11.22
CA PRO A 222 11.26 7.53 -12.36
C PRO A 222 10.59 8.90 -12.49
N LYS A 223 9.49 9.14 -11.75
CA LYS A 223 8.79 10.43 -11.66
C LYS A 223 8.57 10.81 -10.19
N PRO A 224 8.57 12.11 -9.84
CA PRO A 224 8.34 12.58 -8.47
C PRO A 224 6.85 12.43 -8.10
N ALA A 225 6.41 11.20 -7.87
CA ALA A 225 5.06 10.88 -7.40
C ALA A 225 4.99 10.61 -5.88
N TRP A 226 6.15 10.50 -5.22
CA TRP A 226 6.24 10.15 -3.79
C TRP A 226 6.96 11.22 -2.98
N ALA A 227 6.32 11.68 -1.91
CA ALA A 227 6.92 12.51 -0.88
C ALA A 227 6.90 11.76 0.46
N VAL A 228 7.97 11.90 1.25
CA VAL A 228 8.09 11.31 2.59
C VAL A 228 8.53 12.42 3.53
N SER A 229 7.78 12.62 4.60
CA SER A 229 8.05 13.65 5.60
C SER A 229 7.64 13.18 6.99
N VAL A 230 8.23 13.78 8.02
CA VAL A 230 7.78 13.61 9.40
C VAL A 230 6.55 14.48 9.59
N ILE A 231 5.44 13.85 9.99
CA ILE A 231 4.23 14.59 10.41
C ILE A 231 4.40 14.91 11.90
N SER A 232 5.00 16.05 12.20
CA SER A 232 5.06 16.58 13.57
C SER A 232 3.89 17.52 13.81
N ALA A 233 3.17 17.33 14.91
CA ALA A 233 2.23 18.32 15.41
C ALA A 233 3.04 19.51 15.94
N SER A 234 3.40 20.44 15.06
CA SER A 234 3.84 21.75 15.49
C SER A 234 2.62 22.41 16.13
N CYS A 235 2.54 22.38 17.46
CA CYS A 235 1.63 23.25 18.21
C CYS A 235 2.06 24.70 17.96
N TYR A 236 1.70 25.24 16.79
CA TYR A 236 1.54 26.68 16.68
C TYR A 236 0.32 27.01 17.53
N THR A 237 0.56 27.30 18.81
CA THR A 237 -0.33 28.19 19.54
C THR A 237 -0.30 29.52 18.78
N THR A 238 -1.20 29.71 17.82
CA THR A 238 -1.55 31.04 17.36
C THR A 238 -2.09 31.75 18.59
N ARG A 239 -1.22 32.51 19.26
CA ARG A 239 -1.60 33.44 20.30
C ARG A 239 -2.48 34.46 19.59
N THR A 240 -3.79 34.27 19.62
CA THR A 240 -4.77 35.26 19.19
C THR A 240 -4.64 36.45 20.14
N ARG A 241 -3.70 37.33 19.81
CA ARG A 241 -3.57 38.64 20.46
C ARG A 241 -4.76 39.45 19.98
N LEU A 242 -5.86 39.42 20.73
CA LEU A 242 -6.96 40.37 20.61
C LEU A 242 -6.34 41.78 20.57
N LYS A 243 -6.44 42.44 19.41
CA LYS A 243 -6.02 43.84 19.25
C LYS A 243 -7.03 44.71 20.01
N THR A 244 -6.73 45.07 21.25
CA THR A 244 -7.32 46.28 21.84
C THR A 244 -6.79 47.50 21.10
N PRO A 245 -7.64 48.41 20.61
CA PRO A 245 -7.18 49.61 19.92
C PRO A 245 -6.49 50.57 20.91
N PRO A 246 -5.39 51.24 20.53
CA PRO A 246 -4.72 52.19 21.40
C PRO A 246 -5.51 53.51 21.48
N ALA A 247 -5.52 54.11 22.68
CA ALA A 247 -6.12 55.42 22.95
C ALA A 247 -5.45 56.54 22.13
N PRO A 248 -6.19 57.58 21.71
CA PRO A 248 -5.66 58.61 20.83
C PRO A 248 -4.71 59.54 21.59
N ARG A 249 -3.50 59.75 21.04
CA ARG A 249 -2.60 60.84 21.45
C ARG A 249 -2.56 61.92 20.38
N THR A 250 -2.51 63.15 20.86
CA THR A 250 -2.64 64.42 20.13
C THR A 250 -1.48 64.69 19.16
N ARG A 251 -1.82 65.43 18.09
CA ARG A 251 -1.00 65.77 16.92
C ARG A 251 0.34 66.44 17.26
N LYS A 252 1.38 66.12 16.47
CA LYS A 252 2.31 67.09 15.87
C LYS A 252 2.70 66.66 14.45
N ILE A 253 2.92 67.67 13.63
CA ILE A 253 2.91 67.74 12.17
C ILE A 253 4.33 67.57 11.58
N CYS A 254 4.41 67.32 10.25
CA CYS A 254 5.56 67.48 9.31
C CYS A 254 6.54 66.28 9.20
N ILE A 255 7.03 65.80 8.03
CA ILE A 255 7.01 66.20 6.60
C ILE A 255 7.09 64.91 5.74
N SER A 256 6.53 64.93 4.53
CA SER A 256 6.57 63.89 3.49
C SER A 256 7.96 63.59 2.93
N VAL A 257 8.27 62.32 2.65
CA VAL A 257 9.03 61.90 1.45
C VAL A 257 8.59 60.47 1.07
N SER A 258 7.88 60.33 -0.05
CA SER A 258 7.69 59.07 -0.78
C SER A 258 8.99 58.70 -1.51
N TRP A 259 9.22 57.43 -1.82
CA TRP A 259 9.67 56.91 -3.13
C TRP A 259 10.09 55.43 -2.98
N THR A 260 9.42 54.62 -3.77
CA THR A 260 9.61 53.18 -4.02
C THR A 260 10.96 52.88 -4.66
N CYS A 261 11.56 51.72 -4.37
CA CYS A 261 12.47 51.09 -5.33
C CYS A 261 12.44 49.56 -5.19
N SER A 262 11.90 48.91 -6.22
CA SER A 262 11.98 47.47 -6.48
C SER A 262 13.32 47.17 -7.16
N SER A 263 14.03 46.11 -6.75
CA SER A 263 15.35 45.76 -7.27
C SER A 263 15.39 44.33 -7.82
N ILE A 264 15.48 44.17 -9.15
CA ILE A 264 16.03 43.01 -9.89
C ILE A 264 16.34 43.50 -11.33
N PRO A 265 17.30 42.99 -12.16
CA PRO A 265 18.52 42.20 -11.96
C PRO A 265 19.79 42.81 -12.61
N THR A 266 20.89 42.12 -12.32
CA THR A 266 22.26 42.07 -12.83
C THR A 266 22.61 42.21 -14.33
N ILE A 267 23.84 42.75 -14.52
CA ILE A 267 24.96 42.36 -15.42
C ILE A 267 25.15 43.08 -16.78
N ARG A 268 26.33 43.76 -16.85
CA ARG A 268 27.32 44.00 -17.93
C ARG A 268 26.88 43.65 -19.37
N LYS A 269 27.15 44.48 -20.38
CA LYS A 269 28.32 45.31 -20.68
C LYS A 269 27.89 46.64 -21.28
#